data_AF-A0A3D2YGR7-F1
#
_entry.id   AF-A0A3D2YGR7-F1
#
_cell.length_a   1.000
_cell.length_b   1.000
_cell.length_c   1.000
_cell.angle_alpha   90.00
_cell.angle_beta   90.00
_cell.angle_gamma   90.00
#
_symmetry.space_group_name_H-M   'P 1'
#
loop_
_entity.id
_entity.type
_entity.pdbx_description
1 polymer ?
#
loop_
_entity_poly.entity_id
_entity_poly.type
_entity_poly.pdbx_seq_one_letter_code
_entity_poly.pdbx_strand_id
1 'polypeptide(L)'
;MESMKRFVLLILLLAMALSMTGCLTVTGGNDQPDELPPEEQHLTADVDETEVWHRRHDDVWSGQDEPELVSRDFERISGAAANGMTVGQELLLLDFMDCYYQSISQLRVIDPADLFAEPKPVAYHKTIWHDLCVIRKLSPIDLTMTSYSYALRCVSITPSEETEGDVDMVLRESNVTYFAGLNGIPSEQFGIKHTFTLRGVGDRWLIVKHWSDDNAYYSADYDEETQQDRNFPAITDYIQARRELPRDEQTVSVTAAHPYDRAAARQYMLSYVGKRNGDFKAYDDYGGNCMNFGSQVLLSGGIPMDTSGGYETGWYWYSASQTTLPWVNVGWFLEYAAAEREHGLVAVVNAPYFTGETGDIITMGVEEPANHTTVILDTIKDENGAVVDYLLCSNTADLRNFPASAYYYTNRQLTKIIGWND
;
A
#
# COMPACT_ATOMS: atom_id res chain seq x y z
N MET A 1 16.37 35.97 6.06
CA MET A 1 15.39 35.18 5.27
C MET A 1 15.81 34.94 3.81
N GLU A 2 16.81 35.65 3.26
CA GLU A 2 17.37 35.34 1.92
C GLU A 2 18.47 34.25 1.92
N SER A 3 19.17 34.05 3.04
CA SER A 3 20.23 33.04 3.13
C SER A 3 19.69 31.59 3.13
N MET A 4 18.47 31.37 3.61
CA MET A 4 17.84 30.04 3.65
C MET A 4 17.30 29.62 2.28
N LYS A 5 16.85 30.58 1.45
CA LYS A 5 16.42 30.32 0.06
C LYS A 5 17.60 29.98 -0.87
N ARG A 6 18.78 30.56 -0.63
CA ARG A 6 20.01 30.20 -1.39
C ARG A 6 20.55 28.81 -1.05
N PHE A 7 20.34 28.33 0.18
CA PHE A 7 20.79 27.00 0.59
C PHE A 7 19.92 25.88 -0.01
N VAL A 8 18.61 26.10 -0.10
CA VAL A 8 17.67 25.15 -0.73
C VAL A 8 17.86 25.09 -2.25
N LEU A 9 18.15 26.23 -2.90
CA LEU A 9 18.45 26.27 -4.34
C LEU A 9 19.76 25.53 -4.71
N LEU A 10 20.76 25.55 -3.82
CA LEU A 10 22.04 24.86 -4.03
C LEU A 10 21.91 23.33 -3.88
N ILE A 11 21.01 22.85 -3.01
CA ILE A 11 20.73 21.42 -2.87
C ILE A 11 19.95 20.87 -4.08
N LEU A 12 19.00 21.65 -4.61
CA LEU A 12 18.27 21.32 -5.84
C LEU A 12 19.15 21.32 -7.10
N LEU A 13 20.16 22.20 -7.16
CA LEU A 13 21.11 22.23 -8.27
C LEU A 13 22.19 21.12 -8.18
N LEU A 14 22.51 20.63 -6.98
CA LEU A 14 23.42 19.48 -6.82
C LEU A 14 22.74 18.15 -7.17
N ALA A 15 21.42 18.03 -6.94
CA ALA A 15 20.63 16.85 -7.31
C ALA A 15 20.44 16.71 -8.84
N MET A 16 20.41 17.83 -9.59
CA MET A 16 20.35 17.82 -11.06
C MET A 16 21.71 17.61 -11.75
N ALA A 17 22.83 17.70 -11.03
CA ALA A 17 24.17 17.53 -11.61
C ALA A 17 24.73 16.09 -11.49
N LEU A 18 23.98 15.17 -10.86
CA LEU A 18 24.39 13.76 -10.67
C LEU A 18 23.59 12.76 -11.52
N SER A 19 22.72 13.21 -12.42
CA SER A 19 21.96 12.35 -13.36
C SER A 19 22.41 12.43 -14.82
N MET A 20 23.55 13.06 -15.12
CA MET A 20 24.07 13.20 -16.49
C MET A 20 25.43 12.52 -16.66
N THR A 21 25.39 11.18 -16.73
CA THR A 21 26.40 10.39 -17.46
C THR A 21 25.69 9.30 -18.25
N GLY A 22 24.96 9.71 -19.28
CA GLY A 22 24.50 8.83 -20.35
C GLY A 22 25.56 8.75 -21.44
N CYS A 23 26.06 7.55 -21.69
CA CYS A 23 27.01 7.24 -22.75
C CYS A 23 26.43 7.63 -24.13
N LEU A 24 27.18 8.47 -24.86
CA LEU A 24 27.03 8.63 -26.30
C LEU A 24 27.34 7.29 -26.99
N THR A 25 26.34 6.66 -27.60
CA THR A 25 26.55 5.68 -28.67
C THR A 25 26.16 6.34 -29.99
N VAL A 26 27.13 6.44 -30.89
CA VAL A 26 26.95 6.84 -32.28
C VAL A 26 26.48 5.60 -33.03
N THR A 27 25.28 5.61 -33.59
CA THR A 27 24.87 4.62 -34.59
C THR A 27 24.56 5.32 -35.90
N GLY A 28 25.37 4.99 -36.92
CA GLY A 28 25.19 5.43 -38.29
C GLY A 28 23.92 4.84 -38.91
N GLY A 29 23.39 5.56 -39.90
CA GLY A 29 22.13 5.25 -40.55
C GLY A 29 22.13 3.91 -41.29
N ASN A 30 20.95 3.29 -41.29
CA ASN A 30 20.50 2.40 -42.34
C ASN A 30 18.97 2.49 -42.38
N ASP A 31 18.44 2.98 -43.51
CA ASP A 31 17.01 2.97 -43.83
C ASP A 31 16.54 1.53 -44.00
N GLN A 32 15.79 1.00 -43.03
CA GLN A 32 14.87 -0.12 -43.22
C GLN A 32 13.49 0.30 -42.71
N PRO A 33 12.41 -0.12 -43.39
CA PRO A 33 11.05 0.25 -42.99
C PRO A 33 10.74 -0.32 -41.61
N ASP A 34 10.22 0.55 -40.72
CA ASP A 34 9.81 0.23 -39.36
C ASP A 34 8.86 -0.98 -39.34
N GLU A 35 9.38 -2.16 -39.00
CA GLU A 35 8.55 -3.22 -38.44
C GLU A 35 8.07 -2.70 -37.08
N LEU A 36 6.76 -2.48 -36.96
CA LEU A 36 6.12 -2.21 -35.67
C LEU A 36 6.60 -3.30 -34.69
N PRO A 37 7.18 -2.93 -33.53
CA PRO A 37 7.53 -3.92 -32.53
C PRO A 37 6.28 -4.74 -32.20
N PRO A 38 6.40 -6.06 -31.98
CA PRO A 38 5.25 -6.88 -31.63
C PRO A 38 4.57 -6.26 -30.40
N GLU A 39 3.24 -6.10 -30.45
CA GLU A 39 2.47 -5.66 -29.29
C GLU A 39 2.79 -6.60 -28.13
N GLU A 40 3.44 -6.08 -27.09
CA GLU A 40 3.67 -6.81 -25.85
C GLU A 40 2.28 -7.12 -25.25
N GLN A 41 1.90 -8.39 -25.26
CA GLN A 41 0.62 -8.83 -24.71
C GLN A 41 0.73 -8.94 -23.21
N HIS A 42 0.33 -7.88 -22.50
CA HIS A 42 0.19 -7.87 -21.05
C HIS A 42 -1.09 -8.60 -20.61
N LEU A 43 -1.07 -9.23 -19.43
CA LEU A 43 -2.27 -9.81 -18.85
C LEU A 43 -3.31 -8.71 -18.60
N THR A 44 -4.57 -9.00 -18.94
CA THR A 44 -5.70 -8.15 -18.58
C THR A 44 -6.87 -8.99 -18.10
N ALA A 45 -7.83 -8.36 -17.43
CA ALA A 45 -9.09 -8.96 -17.05
C ALA A 45 -10.23 -7.99 -17.37
N ASP A 46 -11.37 -8.54 -17.78
CA ASP A 46 -12.55 -7.73 -18.06
C ASP A 46 -13.13 -7.14 -16.77
N VAL A 47 -13.24 -5.80 -16.74
CA VAL A 47 -13.80 -5.01 -15.66
C VAL A 47 -14.98 -4.24 -16.21
N ASP A 48 -16.18 -4.55 -15.71
CA ASP A 48 -17.39 -3.81 -16.06
C ASP A 48 -17.30 -2.38 -15.53
N GLU A 49 -17.54 -1.39 -16.39
CA GLU A 49 -17.58 0.03 -16.03
C GLU A 49 -18.90 0.73 -16.45
N THR A 50 -19.97 -0.05 -16.66
CA THR A 50 -21.23 0.48 -17.21
C THR A 50 -22.15 1.10 -16.17
N GLU A 51 -21.98 0.77 -14.89
CA GLU A 51 -22.80 1.30 -13.81
C GLU A 51 -22.33 2.70 -13.40
N VAL A 52 -23.29 3.61 -13.21
CA VAL A 52 -23.05 4.96 -12.72
C VAL A 52 -23.54 5.08 -11.29
N TRP A 53 -22.77 5.78 -10.45
CA TRP A 53 -23.16 6.02 -9.07
C TRP A 53 -24.45 6.84 -9.02
N HIS A 54 -25.46 6.28 -8.37
CA HIS A 54 -26.67 6.98 -8.01
C HIS A 54 -27.01 6.62 -6.58
N ARG A 55 -27.17 7.63 -5.70
CA ARG A 55 -27.70 7.40 -4.37
C ARG A 55 -29.11 6.84 -4.49
N ARG A 56 -29.32 5.58 -4.07
CA ARG A 56 -30.61 4.91 -4.06
C ARG A 56 -31.34 5.26 -2.77
N HIS A 57 -32.66 5.38 -2.85
CA HIS A 57 -33.54 5.63 -1.70
C HIS A 57 -33.56 4.45 -0.69
N ASP A 58 -32.93 3.32 -1.05
CA ASP A 58 -32.82 2.14 -0.19
C ASP A 58 -31.41 2.02 0.42
N ASP A 59 -30.49 2.93 0.06
CA ASP A 59 -29.16 2.97 0.63
C ASP A 59 -29.26 3.38 2.10
N VAL A 60 -28.41 2.76 2.92
CA VAL A 60 -28.41 2.73 4.39
C VAL A 60 -28.55 4.12 5.05
N TRP A 61 -28.30 5.19 4.29
CA TRP A 61 -28.17 6.56 4.78
C TRP A 61 -29.15 7.57 4.17
N SER A 62 -30.09 7.13 3.35
CA SER A 62 -31.13 7.98 2.74
C SER A 62 -32.30 8.23 3.71
N GLY A 63 -32.08 9.08 4.71
CA GLY A 63 -33.19 9.64 5.51
C GLY A 63 -34.17 10.41 4.61
N GLN A 64 -35.48 10.23 4.83
CA GLN A 64 -36.57 10.79 4.02
C GLN A 64 -36.89 12.28 4.26
N ASP A 65 -36.21 12.94 5.20
CA ASP A 65 -36.51 14.33 5.58
C ASP A 65 -35.27 15.25 5.40
N GLU A 66 -35.53 16.56 5.32
CA GLU A 66 -34.53 17.62 5.06
C GLU A 66 -33.20 17.43 5.83
N PRO A 67 -32.04 17.81 5.24
CA PRO A 67 -30.73 17.55 5.84
C PRO A 67 -30.54 18.25 7.20
N GLU A 68 -30.76 17.52 8.29
CA GLU A 68 -30.49 17.94 9.68
C GLU A 68 -29.01 17.80 10.04
N LEU A 69 -28.42 18.86 10.62
CA LEU A 69 -27.03 18.90 11.11
C LEU A 69 -26.60 17.60 11.81
N VAL A 70 -25.38 17.12 11.53
CA VAL A 70 -24.79 15.96 12.22
C VAL A 70 -24.83 16.19 13.73
N SER A 71 -25.61 15.39 14.45
CA SER A 71 -25.78 15.49 15.90
C SER A 71 -24.61 14.82 16.61
N ARG A 72 -24.23 15.34 17.78
CA ARG A 72 -23.24 14.69 18.66
C ARG A 72 -23.68 13.32 19.18
N ASP A 73 -24.98 13.04 19.16
CA ASP A 73 -25.55 11.80 19.71
C ASP A 73 -25.54 10.64 18.68
N PHE A 74 -25.41 10.95 17.39
CA PHE A 74 -25.32 9.97 16.30
C PHE A 74 -24.50 10.56 15.13
N GLU A 75 -23.21 10.27 15.10
CA GLU A 75 -22.30 10.64 14.00
C GLU A 75 -22.01 9.41 13.14
N ARG A 76 -22.17 9.52 11.81
CA ARG A 76 -21.75 8.44 10.88
C ARG A 76 -20.24 8.50 10.66
N ILE A 77 -19.70 9.72 10.63
CA ILE A 77 -18.27 10.00 10.65
C ILE A 77 -17.90 10.54 12.04
N SER A 78 -17.14 9.77 12.80
CA SER A 78 -16.76 10.16 14.16
C SER A 78 -15.97 11.49 14.17
N GLY A 79 -16.33 12.38 15.09
CA GLY A 79 -15.73 13.72 15.20
C GLY A 79 -16.21 14.73 14.15
N ALA A 80 -17.17 14.37 13.29
CA ALA A 80 -17.71 15.26 12.26
C ALA A 80 -18.33 16.53 12.85
N ALA A 81 -19.22 16.41 13.85
CA ALA A 81 -19.88 17.56 14.46
C ALA A 81 -18.88 18.44 15.23
N ALA A 82 -17.88 17.82 15.86
CA ALA A 82 -16.82 18.56 16.56
C ALA A 82 -15.95 19.41 15.62
N ASN A 83 -15.79 18.99 14.37
CA ASN A 83 -15.06 19.74 13.34
C ASN A 83 -15.97 20.66 12.50
N GLY A 84 -17.27 20.71 12.78
CA GLY A 84 -18.22 21.56 12.05
C GLY A 84 -18.61 21.01 10.67
N MET A 85 -18.53 19.69 10.46
CA MET A 85 -18.96 19.07 9.22
C MET A 85 -20.46 19.28 9.00
N THR A 86 -20.82 19.71 7.80
CA THR A 86 -22.22 19.78 7.38
C THR A 86 -22.72 18.41 6.91
N VAL A 87 -24.04 18.23 6.89
CA VAL A 87 -24.68 17.00 6.42
C VAL A 87 -24.35 16.71 4.96
N GLY A 88 -24.36 17.74 4.11
CA GLY A 88 -24.05 17.58 2.70
C GLY A 88 -22.61 17.11 2.47
N GLN A 89 -21.67 17.57 3.30
CA GLN A 89 -20.29 17.07 3.30
C GLN A 89 -20.23 15.62 3.79
N GLU A 90 -20.87 15.30 4.93
CA GLU A 90 -20.89 13.93 5.48
C GLU A 90 -21.44 12.94 4.45
N LEU A 91 -22.60 13.25 3.85
CA LEU A 91 -23.28 12.41 2.87
C LEU A 91 -22.49 12.25 1.57
N LEU A 92 -21.79 13.29 1.09
CA LEU A 92 -20.92 13.19 -0.09
C LEU A 92 -19.75 12.25 0.18
N LEU A 93 -19.13 12.36 1.36
CA LEU A 93 -17.98 11.52 1.72
C LEU A 93 -18.39 10.06 1.87
N LEU A 94 -19.55 9.79 2.46
CA LEU A 94 -20.11 8.44 2.56
C LEU A 94 -20.46 7.87 1.18
N ASP A 95 -21.07 8.66 0.29
CA ASP A 95 -21.34 8.23 -1.10
C ASP A 95 -20.05 7.86 -1.83
N PHE A 96 -18.98 8.64 -1.67
CA PHE A 96 -17.68 8.32 -2.26
C PHE A 96 -17.12 6.99 -1.74
N MET A 97 -17.14 6.78 -0.42
CA MET A 97 -16.68 5.53 0.16
C MET A 97 -17.54 4.34 -0.28
N ASP A 98 -18.87 4.49 -0.31
CA ASP A 98 -19.78 3.45 -0.76
C ASP A 98 -19.58 3.13 -2.25
N CYS A 99 -19.39 4.15 -3.11
CA CYS A 99 -19.06 3.96 -4.52
C CYS A 99 -17.75 3.17 -4.68
N TYR A 100 -16.71 3.53 -3.93
CA TYR A 100 -15.43 2.82 -3.92
C TYR A 100 -15.59 1.36 -3.49
N TYR A 101 -16.21 1.11 -2.33
CA TYR A 101 -16.35 -0.25 -1.81
C TYR A 101 -17.28 -1.12 -2.65
N GLN A 102 -18.37 -0.57 -3.19
CA GLN A 102 -19.25 -1.30 -4.09
C GLN A 102 -18.56 -1.65 -5.41
N SER A 103 -17.67 -0.79 -5.90
CA SER A 103 -16.83 -1.07 -7.07
C SER A 103 -15.91 -2.27 -6.80
N ILE A 104 -15.04 -2.13 -5.80
CA ILE A 104 -13.98 -3.11 -5.54
C ILE A 104 -14.48 -4.41 -4.91
N SER A 105 -15.69 -4.44 -4.32
CA SER A 105 -16.27 -5.65 -3.74
C SER A 105 -16.71 -6.67 -4.79
N GLN A 106 -17.24 -6.18 -5.91
CA GLN A 106 -17.71 -7.00 -7.02
C GLN A 106 -16.72 -7.05 -8.19
N LEU A 107 -15.56 -6.40 -8.04
CA LEU A 107 -14.52 -6.30 -9.06
C LEU A 107 -15.06 -5.71 -10.38
N ARG A 108 -15.74 -4.57 -10.25
CA ARG A 108 -16.28 -3.73 -11.32
C ARG A 108 -16.07 -2.26 -10.93
N VAL A 109 -16.06 -1.33 -11.87
CA VAL A 109 -15.93 0.10 -11.56
C VAL A 109 -17.31 0.75 -11.69
N ILE A 110 -17.79 1.35 -10.61
CA ILE A 110 -18.97 2.22 -10.65
C ILE A 110 -18.48 3.64 -10.94
N ASP A 111 -18.99 4.28 -11.97
CA ASP A 111 -18.59 5.63 -12.37
C ASP A 111 -18.98 6.66 -11.30
N PRO A 112 -18.00 7.34 -10.66
CA PRO A 112 -18.26 8.29 -9.60
C PRO A 112 -18.52 9.72 -10.12
N ALA A 113 -18.72 9.95 -11.42
CA ALA A 113 -18.80 11.28 -12.02
C ALA A 113 -19.74 12.27 -11.28
N ASP A 114 -20.89 11.81 -10.81
CA ASP A 114 -21.88 12.63 -10.10
C ASP A 114 -21.40 13.17 -8.73
N LEU A 115 -20.29 12.63 -8.21
CA LEU A 115 -19.68 13.03 -6.93
C LEU A 115 -18.59 14.10 -7.10
N PHE A 116 -18.09 14.31 -8.32
CA PHE A 116 -16.96 15.19 -8.60
C PHE A 116 -17.37 16.49 -9.28
N ALA A 117 -16.58 17.54 -9.05
CA ALA A 117 -16.78 18.84 -9.68
C ALA A 117 -16.29 18.87 -11.15
N GLU A 118 -15.33 18.02 -11.49
CA GLU A 118 -14.63 18.02 -12.77
C GLU A 118 -14.34 16.58 -13.25
N PRO A 119 -14.27 16.34 -14.56
CA PRO A 119 -14.08 14.99 -15.12
C PRO A 119 -12.65 14.44 -14.92
N LYS A 120 -11.65 15.31 -14.71
CA LYS A 120 -10.26 14.88 -14.55
C LYS A 120 -10.05 14.00 -13.30
N PRO A 121 -10.47 14.41 -12.08
CA PRO A 121 -10.45 13.54 -10.91
C PRO A 121 -11.23 12.24 -11.09
N VAL A 122 -12.34 12.26 -11.85
CA VAL A 122 -13.13 11.04 -12.12
C VAL A 122 -12.30 10.01 -12.87
N ALA A 123 -11.64 10.42 -13.96
CA ALA A 123 -10.77 9.54 -14.75
C ALA A 123 -9.64 8.96 -13.88
N TYR A 124 -8.99 9.79 -13.07
CA TYR A 124 -7.97 9.36 -12.11
C TYR A 124 -8.44 8.23 -11.18
N HIS A 125 -9.61 8.41 -10.54
CA HIS A 125 -10.16 7.39 -9.65
C HIS A 125 -10.58 6.12 -10.39
N LYS A 126 -11.23 6.26 -11.56
CA LYS A 126 -11.64 5.13 -12.38
C LYS A 126 -10.44 4.27 -12.79
N THR A 127 -9.34 4.87 -13.23
CA THR A 127 -8.12 4.13 -13.60
C THR A 127 -7.57 3.34 -12.41
N ILE A 128 -7.42 3.97 -11.24
CA ILE A 128 -6.93 3.27 -10.04
C ILE A 128 -7.86 2.13 -9.62
N TRP A 129 -9.18 2.35 -9.65
CA TRP A 129 -10.16 1.32 -9.27
C TRP A 129 -10.22 0.18 -10.27
N HIS A 130 -10.09 0.48 -11.56
CA HIS A 130 -10.00 -0.49 -12.64
C HIS A 130 -8.78 -1.39 -12.42
N ASP A 131 -7.61 -0.80 -12.21
CA ASP A 131 -6.36 -1.54 -12.06
C ASP A 131 -6.39 -2.42 -10.81
N LEU A 132 -6.93 -1.90 -9.71
CA LEU A 132 -7.17 -2.69 -8.49
C LEU A 132 -8.14 -3.87 -8.75
N CYS A 133 -9.19 -3.68 -9.56
CA CYS A 133 -10.10 -4.75 -9.95
C CYS A 133 -9.38 -5.81 -10.81
N VAL A 134 -8.56 -5.40 -11.77
CA VAL A 134 -7.77 -6.33 -12.61
C VAL A 134 -6.80 -7.14 -11.74
N ILE A 135 -6.02 -6.48 -10.87
CA ILE A 135 -5.09 -7.15 -9.95
C ILE A 135 -5.82 -8.24 -9.14
N ARG A 136 -6.98 -7.89 -8.58
CA ARG A 136 -7.78 -8.82 -7.77
C ARG A 136 -8.40 -9.95 -8.59
N LYS A 137 -8.89 -9.68 -9.81
CA LYS A 137 -9.36 -10.72 -10.74
C LYS A 137 -8.24 -11.67 -11.16
N LEU A 138 -7.01 -11.17 -11.25
CA LEU A 138 -5.83 -11.97 -11.58
C LEU A 138 -5.19 -12.65 -10.35
N SER A 139 -5.77 -12.52 -9.15
CA SER A 139 -5.25 -13.18 -7.96
C SER A 139 -5.35 -14.71 -8.05
N PRO A 140 -4.42 -15.48 -7.44
CA PRO A 140 -4.54 -16.93 -7.29
C PRO A 140 -5.65 -17.36 -6.30
N ILE A 141 -6.22 -16.42 -5.54
CA ILE A 141 -7.34 -16.65 -4.63
C ILE A 141 -8.51 -15.74 -4.99
N ASP A 142 -9.73 -16.14 -4.64
CA ASP A 142 -10.91 -15.32 -4.90
C ASP A 142 -10.93 -14.08 -3.99
N LEU A 143 -10.63 -12.92 -4.57
CA LEU A 143 -10.63 -11.62 -3.89
C LEU A 143 -11.93 -10.83 -4.07
N THR A 144 -13.03 -11.47 -4.48
CA THR A 144 -14.35 -10.85 -4.32
C THR A 144 -14.69 -10.70 -2.83
N MET A 145 -15.36 -9.61 -2.47
CA MET A 145 -15.67 -9.30 -1.08
C MET A 145 -17.07 -9.81 -0.75
N THR A 146 -17.14 -10.76 0.18
CA THR A 146 -18.41 -11.30 0.68
C THR A 146 -19.12 -10.34 1.63
N SER A 147 -18.34 -9.51 2.33
CA SER A 147 -18.81 -8.41 3.16
C SER A 147 -17.65 -7.46 3.49
N TYR A 148 -18.00 -6.24 3.88
CA TYR A 148 -17.04 -5.25 4.34
C TYR A 148 -17.70 -4.30 5.35
N SER A 149 -16.86 -3.61 6.11
CA SER A 149 -17.26 -2.48 6.94
C SER A 149 -16.12 -1.49 7.00
N TYR A 150 -16.43 -0.20 6.99
CA TYR A 150 -15.46 0.86 7.23
C TYR A 150 -15.98 1.82 8.30
N ALA A 151 -15.06 2.49 8.97
CA ALA A 151 -15.34 3.54 9.93
C ALA A 151 -14.47 4.75 9.59
N LEU A 152 -15.10 5.92 9.52
CA LEU A 152 -14.42 7.19 9.25
C LEU A 152 -14.32 8.03 10.52
N ARG A 153 -13.19 8.72 10.66
CA ARG A 153 -12.98 9.76 11.65
C ARG A 153 -12.55 11.04 10.98
N CYS A 154 -13.26 12.13 11.25
CA CYS A 154 -12.87 13.47 10.84
C CYS A 154 -11.70 13.96 11.70
N VAL A 155 -10.58 14.29 11.05
CA VAL A 155 -9.39 14.83 11.70
C VAL A 155 -9.40 16.36 11.67
N SER A 156 -9.72 16.94 10.52
CA SER A 156 -9.75 18.39 10.35
C SER A 156 -10.64 18.81 9.19
N ILE A 157 -11.20 20.01 9.31
CA ILE A 157 -11.90 20.75 8.26
C ILE A 157 -11.37 22.17 8.29
N THR A 158 -10.82 22.64 7.18
CA THR A 158 -10.22 23.98 7.06
C THR A 158 -10.61 24.62 5.73
N PRO A 159 -10.75 25.95 5.65
CA PRO A 159 -10.84 26.63 4.36
C PRO A 159 -9.66 26.24 3.48
N SER A 160 -9.89 26.03 2.18
CA SER A 160 -8.81 25.71 1.26
C SER A 160 -7.87 26.90 1.07
N GLU A 161 -6.56 26.64 1.11
CA GLU A 161 -5.54 27.66 0.82
C GLU A 161 -5.44 27.96 -0.69
N GLU A 162 -5.88 27.03 -1.54
CA GLU A 162 -5.76 27.11 -2.99
C GLU A 162 -6.90 27.90 -3.64
N THR A 163 -8.14 27.71 -3.17
CA THR A 163 -9.35 28.31 -3.77
C THR A 163 -10.31 28.85 -2.71
N GLU A 164 -10.69 30.12 -2.83
CA GLU A 164 -11.67 30.75 -1.94
C GLU A 164 -13.04 30.07 -2.06
N GLY A 165 -13.62 29.68 -0.92
CA GLY A 165 -14.92 29.01 -0.84
C GLY A 165 -14.85 27.49 -0.83
N ASP A 166 -13.73 26.89 -1.25
CA ASP A 166 -13.48 25.46 -1.11
C ASP A 166 -13.04 25.10 0.32
N VAL A 167 -13.22 23.85 0.69
CA VAL A 167 -12.92 23.32 2.03
C VAL A 167 -12.04 22.10 1.93
N ASP A 168 -10.91 22.12 2.62
CA ASP A 168 -10.00 20.98 2.75
C ASP A 168 -10.35 20.15 3.98
N MET A 169 -10.40 18.83 3.82
CA MET A 169 -10.80 17.88 4.84
C MET A 169 -9.82 16.72 4.93
N VAL A 170 -9.50 16.32 6.15
CA VAL A 170 -8.71 15.11 6.41
C VAL A 170 -9.55 14.12 7.19
N LEU A 171 -9.69 12.92 6.65
CA LEU A 171 -10.32 11.80 7.32
C LEU A 171 -9.31 10.69 7.61
N ARG A 172 -9.61 9.86 8.60
CA ARG A 172 -8.93 8.59 8.86
C ARG A 172 -9.95 7.47 8.75
N GLU A 173 -9.66 6.50 7.91
CA GLU A 173 -10.46 5.30 7.70
C GLU A 173 -9.85 4.12 8.48
N SER A 174 -10.68 3.25 9.02
CA SER A 174 -10.30 1.87 9.33
C SER A 174 -11.35 0.94 8.75
N ASN A 175 -10.92 -0.15 8.13
CA ASN A 175 -11.81 -1.06 7.43
C ASN A 175 -11.51 -2.53 7.72
N VAL A 176 -12.53 -3.35 7.54
CA VAL A 176 -12.47 -4.81 7.59
C VAL A 176 -13.15 -5.34 6.34
N THR A 177 -12.45 -6.22 5.64
CA THR A 177 -12.91 -6.87 4.41
C THR A 177 -12.86 -8.39 4.60
N TYR A 178 -13.93 -9.06 4.17
CA TYR A 178 -14.00 -10.52 4.12
C TYR A 178 -13.97 -10.98 2.66
N PHE A 179 -12.78 -11.34 2.19
CA PHE A 179 -12.62 -11.93 0.86
C PHE A 179 -13.10 -13.37 0.84
N ALA A 180 -13.73 -13.79 -0.27
CA ALA A 180 -14.24 -15.15 -0.43
C ALA A 180 -13.14 -16.21 -0.24
N GLY A 181 -11.97 -15.99 -0.84
CA GLY A 181 -10.81 -16.88 -0.76
C GLY A 181 -10.13 -16.96 0.61
N LEU A 182 -10.52 -16.11 1.57
CA LEU A 182 -9.99 -16.14 2.93
C LEU A 182 -10.85 -16.95 3.91
N ASN A 183 -11.97 -17.53 3.45
CA ASN A 183 -12.80 -18.44 4.24
C ASN A 183 -13.19 -17.89 5.63
N GLY A 184 -13.55 -16.61 5.70
CA GLY A 184 -14.00 -15.94 6.92
C GLY A 184 -12.89 -15.30 7.77
N ILE A 185 -11.62 -15.37 7.35
CA ILE A 185 -10.55 -14.60 7.98
C ILE A 185 -10.72 -13.11 7.60
N PRO A 186 -10.83 -12.18 8.57
CA PRO A 186 -10.95 -10.76 8.28
C PRO A 186 -9.59 -10.18 7.84
N SER A 187 -9.58 -9.46 6.72
CA SER A 187 -8.48 -8.59 6.31
C SER A 187 -8.76 -7.18 6.81
N GLU A 188 -7.86 -6.62 7.62
CA GLU A 188 -8.08 -5.35 8.31
C GLU A 188 -7.04 -4.31 7.89
N GLN A 189 -7.48 -3.05 7.79
CA GLN A 189 -6.62 -1.89 7.56
C GLN A 189 -6.97 -0.78 8.53
N PHE A 190 -5.97 -0.05 9.04
CA PHE A 190 -6.18 0.95 10.09
C PHE A 190 -5.60 2.30 9.74
N GLY A 191 -6.34 3.36 10.09
CA GLY A 191 -5.84 4.73 10.03
C GLY A 191 -5.47 5.25 8.64
N ILE A 192 -6.01 4.68 7.56
CA ILE A 192 -5.77 5.17 6.18
C ILE A 192 -6.19 6.63 6.11
N LYS A 193 -5.30 7.51 5.67
CA LYS A 193 -5.60 8.93 5.55
C LYS A 193 -6.29 9.21 4.22
N HIS A 194 -7.36 9.97 4.25
CA HIS A 194 -7.95 10.57 3.06
C HIS A 194 -7.83 12.09 3.18
N THR A 195 -7.45 12.74 2.09
CA THR A 195 -7.44 14.20 1.98
C THR A 195 -8.39 14.58 0.86
N PHE A 196 -9.39 15.39 1.16
CA PHE A 196 -10.39 15.87 0.22
C PHE A 196 -10.35 17.38 0.13
N THR A 197 -10.62 17.92 -1.06
CA THR A 197 -11.04 19.31 -1.25
C THR A 197 -12.46 19.29 -1.79
N LEU A 198 -13.38 19.94 -1.10
CA LEU A 198 -14.80 19.97 -1.43
C LEU A 198 -15.25 21.38 -1.83
N ARG A 199 -16.19 21.45 -2.77
CA ARG A 199 -16.81 22.70 -3.24
C ARG A 199 -18.31 22.67 -3.06
N GLY A 200 -18.85 23.75 -2.50
CA GLY A 200 -20.30 23.97 -2.44
C GLY A 200 -20.83 24.50 -3.78
N VAL A 201 -21.87 23.88 -4.33
CA VAL A 201 -22.57 24.32 -5.54
C VAL A 201 -24.08 24.29 -5.29
N GLY A 202 -24.65 25.47 -5.01
CA GLY A 202 -26.05 25.57 -4.56
C GLY A 202 -26.24 24.85 -3.23
N ASP A 203 -27.18 23.89 -3.22
CA ASP A 203 -27.50 23.08 -2.03
C ASP A 203 -26.70 21.78 -1.94
N ARG A 204 -25.73 21.56 -2.85
CA ARG A 204 -24.93 20.34 -2.94
C ARG A 204 -23.44 20.60 -2.69
N TRP A 205 -22.74 19.54 -2.31
CA TRP A 205 -21.27 19.49 -2.29
C TRP A 205 -20.75 18.58 -3.39
N LEU A 206 -19.57 18.87 -3.91
CA LEU A 206 -18.84 18.06 -4.89
C LEU A 206 -17.37 17.93 -4.49
N ILE A 207 -16.75 16.81 -4.85
CA ILE A 207 -15.32 16.58 -4.67
C ILE A 207 -14.56 17.28 -5.79
N VAL A 208 -13.68 18.20 -5.42
CA VAL A 208 -12.73 18.83 -6.35
C VAL A 208 -11.47 17.97 -6.47
N LYS A 209 -10.99 17.45 -5.34
CA LYS A 209 -9.77 16.64 -5.25
C LYS A 209 -9.90 15.60 -4.16
N HIS A 210 -9.37 14.40 -4.40
CA HIS A 210 -9.20 13.38 -3.38
C HIS A 210 -7.84 12.71 -3.56
N TRP A 211 -7.18 12.43 -2.43
CA TRP A 211 -5.99 11.60 -2.34
C TRP A 211 -6.10 10.70 -1.11
N SER A 212 -5.54 9.49 -1.19
CA SER A 212 -5.47 8.56 -0.06
C SER A 212 -4.05 8.05 0.16
N ASP A 213 -3.71 7.78 1.43
CA ASP A 213 -2.48 7.08 1.81
C ASP A 213 -2.64 5.55 1.68
N ASP A 214 -3.68 5.07 0.98
CA ASP A 214 -3.87 3.66 0.62
C ASP A 214 -2.93 3.24 -0.54
N ASN A 215 -2.58 1.95 -0.58
CA ASN A 215 -1.56 1.40 -1.46
C ASN A 215 -1.80 1.68 -2.93
N ALA A 216 -3.02 1.57 -3.42
CA ALA A 216 -3.30 1.83 -4.84
C ALA A 216 -2.99 3.29 -5.23
N TYR A 217 -3.34 4.24 -4.35
CA TYR A 217 -3.21 5.67 -4.64
C TYR A 217 -1.77 6.15 -4.67
N TYR A 218 -0.92 5.71 -3.74
CA TYR A 218 0.50 6.10 -3.74
C TYR A 218 1.38 5.25 -4.66
N SER A 219 0.86 4.16 -5.23
CA SER A 219 1.62 3.24 -6.09
C SER A 219 1.35 3.44 -7.59
N ALA A 220 0.15 3.88 -7.96
CA ALA A 220 -0.17 4.18 -9.36
C ALA A 220 0.64 5.38 -9.86
N ASP A 221 1.18 5.29 -11.07
CA ASP A 221 1.74 6.43 -11.81
C ASP A 221 0.76 6.87 -12.89
N TYR A 222 -0.27 7.59 -12.47
CA TYR A 222 -1.33 8.06 -13.37
C TYR A 222 -0.81 9.15 -14.32
N ASP A 223 -0.97 8.90 -15.62
CA ASP A 223 -0.71 9.84 -16.70
C ASP A 223 -1.99 10.59 -17.08
N GLU A 224 -2.03 11.91 -16.86
CA GLU A 224 -3.18 12.74 -17.21
C GLU A 224 -3.48 12.82 -18.72
N GLU A 225 -2.46 12.66 -19.58
CA GLU A 225 -2.60 12.78 -21.03
C GLU A 225 -3.19 11.50 -21.63
N THR A 226 -2.69 10.35 -21.19
CA THR A 226 -3.16 9.05 -21.68
C THR A 226 -4.31 8.46 -20.87
N GLN A 227 -4.54 8.97 -19.65
CA GLN A 227 -5.51 8.46 -18.67
C GLN A 227 -5.24 7.01 -18.26
N GLN A 228 -3.97 6.64 -18.21
CA GLN A 228 -3.50 5.30 -17.88
C GLN A 228 -2.52 5.35 -16.69
N ASP A 229 -2.41 4.24 -15.97
CA ASP A 229 -1.32 4.03 -15.03
C ASP A 229 -0.10 3.49 -15.79
N ARG A 230 1.01 4.24 -15.80
CA ARG A 230 2.26 3.81 -16.46
C ARG A 230 2.86 2.56 -15.84
N ASN A 231 2.52 2.27 -14.59
CA ASN A 231 2.97 1.08 -13.88
C ASN A 231 2.14 -0.17 -14.24
N PHE A 232 0.96 0.00 -14.85
CA PHE A 232 0.01 -1.09 -15.07
C PHE A 232 0.56 -2.27 -15.90
N PRO A 233 1.30 -2.05 -17.00
CA PRO A 233 1.93 -3.15 -17.73
C PRO A 233 2.83 -4.02 -16.84
N ALA A 234 3.78 -3.40 -16.14
CA ALA A 234 4.69 -4.09 -15.22
C ALA A 234 3.91 -4.81 -14.10
N ILE A 235 2.86 -4.17 -13.58
CA ILE A 235 2.01 -4.76 -12.54
C ILE A 235 1.45 -6.12 -12.99
N THR A 236 0.92 -6.19 -14.21
CA THR A 236 0.31 -7.40 -14.75
C THR A 236 1.34 -8.46 -15.14
N ASP A 237 2.51 -8.06 -15.65
CA ASP A 237 3.62 -8.95 -15.97
C ASP A 237 4.15 -9.67 -14.72
N TYR A 238 4.31 -8.96 -13.60
CA TYR A 238 4.73 -9.57 -12.34
C TYR A 238 3.66 -10.48 -11.72
N ILE A 239 2.37 -10.27 -12.01
CA ILE A 239 1.33 -11.23 -11.66
C ILE A 239 1.51 -12.51 -12.49
N GLN A 240 1.72 -12.38 -13.81
CA GLN A 240 1.96 -13.52 -14.68
C GLN A 240 3.19 -14.33 -14.24
N ALA A 241 4.34 -13.66 -14.10
CA ALA A 241 5.60 -14.29 -13.74
C ALA A 241 5.47 -15.09 -12.44
N ARG A 242 4.76 -14.57 -11.44
CA ARG A 242 4.53 -15.27 -10.17
C ARG A 242 3.59 -16.48 -10.29
N ARG A 243 2.61 -16.45 -11.20
CA ARG A 243 1.73 -17.62 -11.45
C ARG A 243 2.52 -18.80 -12.02
N GLU A 244 3.53 -18.50 -12.82
CA GLU A 244 4.41 -19.45 -13.51
C GLU A 244 5.53 -20.00 -12.62
N LEU A 245 5.78 -19.40 -11.44
CA LEU A 245 6.79 -19.90 -10.52
C LEU A 245 6.48 -21.34 -10.06
N PRO A 246 7.50 -22.20 -9.95
CA PRO A 246 7.31 -23.57 -9.47
C PRO A 246 6.80 -23.58 -8.03
N ARG A 247 5.94 -24.56 -7.71
CA ARG A 247 5.42 -24.78 -6.35
C ARG A 247 6.03 -26.02 -5.69
N ASP A 248 6.43 -27.00 -6.49
CA ASP A 248 6.98 -28.27 -6.01
C ASP A 248 8.51 -28.21 -5.82
N GLU A 249 9.02 -29.04 -4.91
CA GLU A 249 10.46 -29.34 -4.74
C GLU A 249 11.39 -28.13 -4.45
N GLN A 250 10.85 -27.04 -3.89
CA GLN A 250 11.67 -25.91 -3.44
C GLN A 250 12.11 -26.09 -1.98
N THR A 251 13.42 -26.24 -1.76
CA THR A 251 14.01 -26.30 -0.42
C THR A 251 15.07 -25.22 -0.26
N VAL A 252 15.02 -24.50 0.86
CA VAL A 252 16.11 -23.63 1.31
C VAL A 252 16.99 -24.44 2.27
N SER A 253 18.25 -24.68 1.90
CA SER A 253 19.17 -25.59 2.60
C SER A 253 20.10 -24.89 3.62
N VAL A 254 19.88 -23.61 3.88
CA VAL A 254 20.67 -22.83 4.84
C VAL A 254 20.22 -23.15 6.27
N THR A 255 21.19 -23.28 7.18
CA THR A 255 20.96 -23.51 8.62
C THR A 255 21.60 -22.41 9.45
N ALA A 256 21.01 -22.13 10.61
CA ALA A 256 21.56 -21.23 11.61
C ALA A 256 21.88 -22.00 12.90
N ALA A 257 22.78 -21.47 13.73
CA ALA A 257 23.10 -22.07 15.04
C ALA A 257 21.88 -22.06 15.98
N HIS A 258 21.10 -20.99 15.93
CA HIS A 258 19.89 -20.81 16.71
C HIS A 258 18.70 -20.55 15.78
N PRO A 259 17.58 -21.29 15.93
CA PRO A 259 16.42 -21.11 15.07
C PRO A 259 15.69 -19.80 15.39
N TYR A 260 15.05 -19.23 14.37
CA TYR A 260 14.15 -18.08 14.53
C TYR A 260 12.85 -18.48 15.26
N ASP A 261 12.46 -17.73 16.30
CA ASP A 261 11.21 -17.95 17.03
C ASP A 261 10.03 -17.31 16.28
N ARG A 262 9.47 -18.08 15.35
CA ARG A 262 8.30 -17.69 14.56
C ARG A 262 7.05 -17.43 15.41
N ALA A 263 6.90 -18.10 16.55
CA ALA A 263 5.74 -17.94 17.43
C ALA A 263 5.78 -16.58 18.14
N ALA A 264 6.96 -16.20 18.66
CA ALA A 264 7.17 -14.87 19.25
C ALA A 264 7.04 -13.76 18.19
N ALA A 265 7.57 -13.98 16.98
CA ALA A 265 7.38 -13.07 15.85
C ALA A 265 5.88 -12.86 15.53
N ARG A 266 5.10 -13.94 15.46
CA ARG A 266 3.64 -13.88 15.25
C ARG A 266 2.94 -13.10 16.35
N GLN A 267 3.27 -13.39 17.61
CA GLN A 267 2.69 -12.69 18.75
C GLN A 267 3.00 -11.20 18.69
N TYR A 268 4.22 -10.82 18.31
CA TYR A 268 4.60 -9.41 18.15
C TYR A 268 3.77 -8.73 17.06
N MET A 269 3.67 -9.35 15.87
CA MET A 269 2.86 -8.83 14.78
C MET A 269 1.42 -8.56 15.22
N LEU A 270 0.76 -9.54 15.83
CA LEU A 270 -0.62 -9.39 16.30
C LEU A 270 -0.77 -8.38 17.44
N SER A 271 0.29 -8.17 18.22
CA SER A 271 0.29 -7.20 19.32
C SER A 271 0.47 -5.77 18.85
N TYR A 272 1.11 -5.52 17.69
CA TYR A 272 1.48 -4.17 17.24
C TYR A 272 1.07 -3.86 15.79
N VAL A 273 0.29 -4.72 15.16
CA VAL A 273 -0.40 -4.36 13.92
C VAL A 273 -1.48 -3.31 14.22
N GLY A 274 -1.47 -2.18 13.51
CA GLY A 274 -2.40 -1.06 13.74
C GLY A 274 -2.07 -0.16 14.94
N LYS A 275 -0.97 -0.39 15.66
CA LYS A 275 -0.49 0.51 16.72
C LYS A 275 1.03 0.42 16.89
N ARG A 276 1.67 1.53 17.26
CA ARG A 276 3.12 1.56 17.45
C ARG A 276 3.52 1.00 18.80
N ASN A 277 4.64 0.29 18.86
CA ASN A 277 5.30 -0.04 20.11
C ASN A 277 6.00 1.21 20.66
N GLY A 278 5.60 1.67 21.85
CA GLY A 278 6.12 2.89 22.47
C GLY A 278 7.60 2.82 22.85
N ASP A 279 8.20 1.62 22.88
CA ASP A 279 9.63 1.43 23.12
C ASP A 279 10.48 1.84 21.90
N PHE A 280 9.87 1.92 20.71
CA PHE A 280 10.54 2.28 19.46
C PHE A 280 10.00 3.59 18.91
N LYS A 281 10.85 4.36 18.22
CA LYS A 281 10.39 5.53 17.47
C LYS A 281 9.47 5.07 16.33
N ALA A 282 8.38 5.80 16.14
CA ALA A 282 7.53 5.68 14.96
C ALA A 282 8.11 6.50 13.79
N TYR A 283 8.20 5.90 12.60
CA TYR A 283 8.77 6.51 11.39
C TYR A 283 7.72 6.87 10.33
N ASP A 284 6.44 6.97 10.73
CA ASP A 284 5.31 7.25 9.83
C ASP A 284 5.55 8.50 8.97
N ASP A 285 6.06 9.58 9.58
CA ASP A 285 6.35 10.85 8.90
C ASP A 285 7.72 10.91 8.17
N TYR A 286 8.45 9.78 8.09
CA TYR A 286 9.82 9.71 7.59
C TYR A 286 9.99 8.68 6.46
N GLY A 287 8.96 8.52 5.61
CA GLY A 287 8.96 7.55 4.51
C GLY A 287 8.35 6.19 4.86
N GLY A 288 7.75 6.06 6.05
CA GLY A 288 6.97 4.90 6.47
C GLY A 288 7.66 4.05 7.54
N ASN A 289 6.84 3.31 8.30
CA ASN A 289 7.29 2.50 9.44
C ASN A 289 7.51 1.00 9.10
N CYS A 290 7.37 0.62 7.82
CA CYS A 290 7.35 -0.77 7.36
C CYS A 290 8.58 -1.60 7.76
N MET A 291 9.80 -1.15 7.41
CA MET A 291 11.00 -1.90 7.75
C MET A 291 11.33 -1.82 9.25
N ASN A 292 11.06 -0.69 9.90
CA ASN A 292 11.20 -0.58 11.36
C ASN A 292 10.33 -1.63 12.08
N PHE A 293 9.08 -1.83 11.64
CA PHE A 293 8.22 -2.88 12.15
C PHE A 293 8.75 -4.28 11.83
N GLY A 294 9.19 -4.52 10.59
CA GLY A 294 9.85 -5.78 10.22
C GLY A 294 11.02 -6.10 11.15
N SER A 295 11.90 -5.13 11.40
CA SER A 295 13.05 -5.30 12.29
C SER A 295 12.64 -5.60 13.73
N GLN A 296 11.59 -4.93 14.23
CA GLN A 296 11.03 -5.23 15.55
C GLN A 296 10.46 -6.65 15.65
N VAL A 297 9.83 -7.15 14.58
CA VAL A 297 9.33 -8.54 14.52
C VAL A 297 10.50 -9.53 14.54
N LEU A 298 11.55 -9.29 13.76
CA LEU A 298 12.76 -10.13 13.76
C LEU A 298 13.43 -10.17 15.13
N LEU A 299 13.61 -9.01 15.77
CA LEU A 299 14.17 -8.92 17.12
C LEU A 299 13.33 -9.70 18.12
N SER A 300 12.00 -9.57 18.03
CA SER A 300 11.07 -10.25 18.94
C SER A 300 11.01 -11.76 18.72
N GLY A 301 11.30 -12.23 17.51
CA GLY A 301 11.55 -13.64 17.22
C GLY A 301 12.95 -14.11 17.59
N GLY A 302 13.72 -13.33 18.34
CA GLY A 302 14.99 -13.75 18.95
C GLY A 302 16.24 -13.50 18.12
N ILE A 303 16.15 -12.80 16.97
CA ILE A 303 17.34 -12.39 16.22
C ILE A 303 18.08 -11.29 17.03
N PRO A 304 19.34 -11.50 17.43
CA PRO A 304 20.07 -10.49 18.18
C PRO A 304 20.40 -9.28 17.29
N MET A 305 20.41 -8.09 17.88
CA MET A 305 20.94 -6.90 17.22
C MET A 305 22.43 -7.10 16.91
N ASP A 306 22.85 -6.67 15.73
CA ASP A 306 24.22 -6.73 15.26
C ASP A 306 24.82 -5.33 15.21
N THR A 307 25.73 -5.04 16.14
CA THR A 307 26.44 -3.75 16.19
C THR A 307 27.68 -3.70 15.31
N SER A 308 28.03 -4.82 14.69
CA SER A 308 29.12 -4.90 13.73
C SER A 308 28.73 -4.10 12.50
N GLY A 309 29.65 -3.30 11.94
CA GLY A 309 29.37 -2.57 10.70
C GLY A 309 28.75 -1.16 10.85
N GLY A 310 28.52 -0.69 12.08
CA GLY A 310 28.13 0.70 12.34
C GLY A 310 26.79 1.09 11.72
N TYR A 311 26.66 2.36 11.31
CA TYR A 311 25.39 2.94 10.85
C TYR A 311 24.83 2.29 9.57
N GLU A 312 25.68 1.93 8.62
CA GLU A 312 25.27 1.48 7.28
C GLU A 312 25.14 -0.04 7.18
N THR A 313 25.99 -0.80 7.88
CA THR A 313 26.07 -2.26 7.71
C THR A 313 25.78 -3.06 8.97
N GLY A 314 25.50 -2.38 10.09
CA GLY A 314 24.94 -3.01 11.29
C GLY A 314 23.41 -3.05 11.28
N TRP A 315 22.84 -3.81 12.19
CA TRP A 315 21.38 -3.93 12.36
C TRP A 315 21.02 -3.80 13.84
N TYR A 316 20.74 -2.57 14.28
CA TYR A 316 20.35 -2.29 15.66
C TYR A 316 19.49 -1.04 15.79
N TRP A 317 18.75 -0.98 16.89
CA TRP A 317 18.07 0.22 17.36
C TRP A 317 18.18 0.31 18.88
N TYR A 318 18.85 1.35 19.37
CA TYR A 318 18.94 1.65 20.81
C TYR A 318 18.17 2.91 21.19
N SER A 319 18.09 3.87 20.26
CA SER A 319 17.32 5.10 20.40
C SER A 319 17.14 5.77 19.05
N ALA A 320 16.32 6.83 18.99
CA ALA A 320 16.13 7.64 17.78
C ALA A 320 17.44 8.24 17.22
N SER A 321 18.45 8.46 18.06
CA SER A 321 19.77 8.96 17.64
C SER A 321 20.81 7.86 17.46
N GLN A 322 20.47 6.61 17.76
CA GLN A 322 21.37 5.46 17.70
C GLN A 322 20.62 4.26 17.11
N THR A 323 20.44 4.32 15.79
CA THR A 323 19.80 3.32 14.94
C THR A 323 20.65 3.15 13.68
N THR A 324 20.52 2.03 12.98
CA THR A 324 21.18 1.81 11.69
C THR A 324 20.22 1.95 10.51
N LEU A 325 20.75 2.16 9.31
CA LEU A 325 19.95 2.18 8.08
C LEU A 325 19.22 0.85 7.83
N PRO A 326 19.87 -0.33 7.95
CA PRO A 326 19.19 -1.61 7.80
C PRO A 326 18.03 -1.85 8.78
N TRP A 327 17.99 -1.15 9.92
CA TRP A 327 16.86 -1.28 10.84
C TRP A 327 15.58 -0.62 10.30
N VAL A 328 15.71 0.51 9.60
CA VAL A 328 14.58 1.38 9.22
C VAL A 328 14.32 1.48 7.72
N ASN A 329 15.25 1.07 6.87
CA ASN A 329 15.16 1.22 5.42
C ASN A 329 15.20 -0.13 4.69
N VAL A 330 14.28 -0.33 3.74
CA VAL A 330 14.06 -1.59 3.01
C VAL A 330 15.30 -2.02 2.22
N GLY A 331 15.88 -1.13 1.41
CA GLY A 331 17.03 -1.45 0.57
C GLY A 331 18.26 -1.81 1.40
N TRP A 332 18.57 -1.00 2.41
CA TRP A 332 19.67 -1.28 3.34
C TRP A 332 19.45 -2.57 4.16
N PHE A 333 18.20 -2.90 4.50
CA PHE A 333 17.89 -4.19 5.11
C PHE A 333 18.17 -5.36 4.16
N LEU A 334 17.81 -5.25 2.88
CA LEU A 334 18.08 -6.30 1.90
C LEU A 334 19.58 -6.51 1.69
N GLU A 335 20.36 -5.42 1.59
CA GLU A 335 21.82 -5.48 1.53
C GLU A 335 22.40 -6.12 2.81
N TYR A 336 21.88 -5.72 3.98
CA TYR A 336 22.24 -6.35 5.24
C TYR A 336 21.93 -7.84 5.18
N ALA A 337 20.69 -8.26 4.98
CA ALA A 337 20.26 -9.66 5.01
C ALA A 337 20.93 -10.55 3.96
N ALA A 338 21.39 -10.00 2.83
CA ALA A 338 22.07 -10.74 1.77
C ALA A 338 23.55 -11.02 2.07
N ALA A 339 24.19 -10.23 2.93
CA ALA A 339 25.60 -10.41 3.23
C ALA A 339 25.86 -11.65 4.10
N GLU A 340 26.82 -12.49 3.69
CA GLU A 340 27.31 -13.60 4.50
C GLU A 340 27.96 -13.07 5.79
N ARG A 341 27.59 -13.65 6.93
CA ARG A 341 28.15 -13.29 8.23
C ARG A 341 28.44 -14.52 9.08
N GLU A 342 29.52 -14.43 9.85
CA GLU A 342 29.85 -15.42 10.88
C GLU A 342 28.91 -15.31 12.09
N HIS A 343 28.44 -14.09 12.40
CA HIS A 343 27.63 -13.75 13.58
C HIS A 343 26.34 -13.01 13.15
N GLY A 344 25.25 -13.17 13.91
CA GLY A 344 24.00 -12.42 13.69
C GLY A 344 23.02 -13.09 12.74
N LEU A 345 22.17 -12.30 12.07
CA LEU A 345 21.05 -12.77 11.24
C LEU A 345 21.52 -13.75 10.14
N VAL A 346 20.83 -14.87 10.02
CA VAL A 346 20.93 -15.81 8.90
C VAL A 346 19.62 -15.76 8.12
N ALA A 347 19.71 -15.33 6.86
CA ALA A 347 18.57 -15.20 5.96
C ALA A 347 18.93 -15.60 4.54
N VAL A 348 17.92 -15.91 3.73
CA VAL A 348 18.05 -16.12 2.29
C VAL A 348 17.18 -15.09 1.58
N VAL A 349 17.83 -14.03 1.11
CA VAL A 349 17.23 -13.02 0.24
C VAL A 349 16.98 -13.64 -1.14
N ASN A 350 15.88 -13.28 -1.80
CA ASN A 350 15.45 -13.90 -3.06
C ASN A 350 15.19 -15.41 -2.93
N ALA A 351 14.73 -15.86 -1.77
CA ALA A 351 14.31 -17.25 -1.59
C ALA A 351 13.15 -17.59 -2.54
N PRO A 352 12.99 -18.87 -2.93
CA PRO A 352 11.86 -19.27 -3.78
C PRO A 352 10.53 -18.84 -3.16
N TYR A 353 9.74 -18.06 -3.91
CA TYR A 353 8.67 -17.22 -3.35
C TYR A 353 7.64 -17.99 -2.52
N PHE A 354 7.31 -19.22 -2.88
CA PHE A 354 6.29 -20.06 -2.21
C PHE A 354 6.82 -20.84 -0.99
N THR A 355 8.08 -20.63 -0.59
CA THR A 355 8.69 -21.26 0.61
C THR A 355 8.56 -20.42 1.88
N GLY A 356 7.85 -19.29 1.81
CA GLY A 356 7.69 -18.35 2.93
C GLY A 356 6.89 -18.93 4.09
N GLU A 357 7.23 -18.50 5.29
CA GLU A 357 6.60 -18.91 6.54
C GLU A 357 6.35 -17.70 7.45
N THR A 358 5.56 -17.88 8.51
CA THR A 358 5.29 -16.84 9.50
C THR A 358 6.56 -16.17 10.02
N GLY A 359 6.63 -14.85 9.94
CA GLY A 359 7.76 -14.03 10.36
C GLY A 359 8.82 -13.81 9.29
N ASP A 360 8.72 -14.46 8.12
CA ASP A 360 9.56 -14.13 6.96
C ASP A 360 9.13 -12.78 6.36
N ILE A 361 10.05 -12.14 5.64
CA ILE A 361 9.86 -10.81 5.08
C ILE A 361 9.49 -10.91 3.61
N ILE A 362 8.47 -10.15 3.18
CA ILE A 362 8.23 -9.86 1.77
C ILE A 362 8.51 -8.38 1.53
N THR A 363 9.45 -8.09 0.65
CA THR A 363 9.65 -6.76 0.10
C THR A 363 8.97 -6.64 -1.25
N MET A 364 8.50 -5.45 -1.58
CA MET A 364 7.67 -5.23 -2.77
C MET A 364 7.78 -3.82 -3.34
N GLY A 365 7.40 -3.69 -4.62
CA GLY A 365 7.33 -2.42 -5.34
C GLY A 365 6.76 -2.59 -6.75
N VAL A 366 7.04 -1.63 -7.63
CA VAL A 366 6.66 -1.69 -9.06
C VAL A 366 7.86 -2.14 -9.88
N GLU A 367 8.82 -1.24 -10.12
CA GLU A 367 10.02 -1.57 -10.91
C GLU A 367 10.96 -2.50 -10.13
N GLU A 368 11.18 -2.21 -8.84
CA GLU A 368 12.04 -2.98 -7.95
C GLU A 368 11.30 -3.38 -6.66
N PRO A 369 11.58 -4.54 -6.05
CA PRO A 369 10.92 -4.99 -4.82
C PRO A 369 11.55 -4.36 -3.56
N ALA A 370 11.77 -3.04 -3.55
CA ALA A 370 12.47 -2.32 -2.49
C ALA A 370 11.71 -1.11 -1.91
N ASN A 371 10.48 -0.85 -2.34
CA ASN A 371 9.68 0.29 -1.91
C ASN A 371 8.97 0.06 -0.57
N HIS A 372 8.59 -1.18 -0.28
CA HIS A 372 7.79 -1.52 0.90
C HIS A 372 8.19 -2.86 1.51
N THR A 373 8.11 -2.97 2.84
CA THR A 373 8.31 -4.20 3.59
C THR A 373 7.01 -4.65 4.25
N THR A 374 6.73 -5.94 4.18
CA THR A 374 5.68 -6.62 4.94
C THR A 374 6.23 -7.87 5.61
N VAL A 375 5.53 -8.36 6.62
CA VAL A 375 5.90 -9.60 7.32
C VAL A 375 4.79 -10.63 7.12
N ILE A 376 5.16 -11.85 6.75
CA ILE A 376 4.21 -12.94 6.58
C ILE A 376 3.64 -13.30 7.96
N LEU A 377 2.33 -13.16 8.12
CA LEU A 377 1.63 -13.62 9.30
C LEU A 377 1.29 -15.11 9.15
N ASP A 378 0.79 -15.52 7.98
CA ASP A 378 0.36 -16.89 7.72
C ASP A 378 0.42 -17.24 6.23
N THR A 379 0.38 -18.54 5.92
CA THR A 379 0.32 -19.06 4.55
C THR A 379 -1.12 -19.35 4.13
N ILE A 380 -1.48 -19.01 2.90
CA ILE A 380 -2.72 -19.45 2.27
C ILE A 380 -2.38 -20.63 1.36
N LYS A 381 -3.11 -21.73 1.52
CA LYS A 381 -2.87 -22.99 0.82
C LYS A 381 -4.07 -23.40 -0.03
N ASP A 382 -3.81 -24.04 -1.15
CA ASP A 382 -4.84 -24.70 -1.95
C ASP A 382 -5.30 -26.04 -1.32
N GLU A 383 -6.22 -26.72 -2.00
CA GLU A 383 -6.77 -28.01 -1.56
C GLU A 383 -5.71 -29.13 -1.47
N ASN A 384 -4.60 -29.00 -2.22
CA ASN A 384 -3.49 -29.95 -2.22
C ASN A 384 -2.45 -29.62 -1.13
N GLY A 385 -2.63 -28.51 -0.40
CA GLY A 385 -1.72 -28.04 0.64
C GLY A 385 -0.53 -27.22 0.14
N ALA A 386 -0.49 -26.89 -1.15
CA ALA A 386 0.55 -26.02 -1.73
C ALA A 386 0.26 -24.56 -1.37
N VAL A 387 1.31 -23.80 -1.05
CA VAL A 387 1.19 -22.36 -0.76
C VAL A 387 0.84 -21.62 -2.05
N VAL A 388 -0.22 -20.82 -2.02
CA VAL A 388 -0.68 -20.04 -3.18
C VAL A 388 -0.64 -18.54 -2.93
N ASP A 389 -0.70 -18.10 -1.67
CA ASP A 389 -0.58 -16.70 -1.29
C ASP A 389 -0.21 -16.58 0.20
N TYR A 390 -0.04 -15.36 0.70
CA TYR A 390 0.30 -15.06 2.09
C TYR A 390 -0.66 -14.06 2.72
N LEU A 391 -0.91 -14.23 4.02
CA LEU A 391 -1.50 -13.19 4.86
C LEU A 391 -0.38 -12.34 5.44
N LEU A 392 -0.47 -11.02 5.27
CA LEU A 392 0.58 -10.09 5.63
C LEU A 392 0.20 -9.20 6.82
N CYS A 393 1.22 -8.78 7.54
CA CYS A 393 1.18 -7.64 8.44
C CYS A 393 2.11 -6.51 7.96
N SER A 394 1.65 -5.27 8.09
CA SER A 394 2.44 -4.06 7.81
C SER A 394 2.09 -2.95 8.80
N ASN A 395 2.95 -1.93 8.88
CA ASN A 395 2.83 -0.81 9.81
C ASN A 395 2.99 0.56 9.13
N THR A 396 3.14 0.61 7.80
CA THR A 396 2.99 1.89 7.05
C THR A 396 1.53 2.11 6.67
N ALA A 397 0.90 1.13 6.03
CA ALA A 397 -0.54 1.13 5.73
C ALA A 397 -1.37 0.44 6.85
N ASP A 398 -0.71 0.03 7.94
CA ASP A 398 -1.31 -0.67 9.09
C ASP A 398 -2.29 -1.79 8.70
N LEU A 399 -1.73 -2.90 8.26
CA LEU A 399 -2.48 -3.99 7.62
C LEU A 399 -2.38 -5.26 8.44
N ARG A 400 -3.49 -5.96 8.64
CA ARG A 400 -3.55 -7.27 9.31
C ARG A 400 -4.29 -8.27 8.45
N ASN A 401 -3.73 -9.48 8.32
CA ASN A 401 -4.26 -10.54 7.47
C ASN A 401 -4.52 -10.06 6.02
N PHE A 402 -3.70 -9.15 5.51
CA PHE A 402 -3.92 -8.61 4.18
C PHE A 402 -3.33 -9.58 3.15
N PRO A 403 -4.10 -10.06 2.15
CA PRO A 403 -3.55 -10.96 1.14
C PRO A 403 -2.42 -10.30 0.35
N ALA A 404 -1.27 -10.96 0.22
CA ALA A 404 -0.17 -10.44 -0.58
C ALA A 404 -0.57 -10.23 -2.04
N SER A 405 -1.49 -11.06 -2.56
CA SER A 405 -2.08 -10.90 -3.89
C SER A 405 -3.04 -9.73 -4.06
N ALA A 406 -3.51 -9.11 -2.96
CA ALA A 406 -4.39 -7.96 -3.00
C ALA A 406 -3.64 -6.61 -3.06
N TYR A 407 -2.32 -6.61 -2.90
CA TYR A 407 -1.47 -5.42 -3.00
C TYR A 407 -1.33 -4.93 -4.45
N TYR A 408 -1.25 -3.62 -4.61
CA TYR A 408 -0.95 -2.95 -5.87
C TYR A 408 0.51 -3.16 -6.30
N TYR A 409 1.42 -3.27 -5.32
CA TYR A 409 2.81 -3.66 -5.57
C TYR A 409 2.93 -5.16 -5.86
N THR A 410 2.93 -5.50 -7.14
CA THR A 410 2.98 -6.89 -7.59
C THR A 410 4.41 -7.39 -7.80
N ASN A 411 5.43 -6.55 -7.95
CA ASN A 411 6.81 -7.04 -7.87
C ASN A 411 7.12 -7.36 -6.41
N ARG A 412 7.27 -8.65 -6.07
CA ARG A 412 7.42 -9.11 -4.68
C ARG A 412 8.54 -10.13 -4.58
N GLN A 413 9.32 -10.02 -3.53
CA GLN A 413 10.46 -10.86 -3.23
C GLN A 413 10.36 -11.41 -1.81
N LEU A 414 10.73 -12.68 -1.64
CA LEU A 414 10.81 -13.31 -0.32
C LEU A 414 12.24 -13.21 0.23
N THR A 415 12.35 -12.78 1.48
CA THR A 415 13.54 -12.95 2.32
C THR A 415 13.18 -13.94 3.42
N LYS A 416 13.68 -15.16 3.30
CA LYS A 416 13.43 -16.24 4.25
C LYS A 416 14.34 -16.10 5.46
N ILE A 417 13.76 -16.02 6.66
CA ILE A 417 14.50 -15.85 7.91
C ILE A 417 14.74 -17.24 8.51
N ILE A 418 16.00 -17.60 8.70
CA ILE A 418 16.38 -18.93 9.18
C ILE A 418 16.60 -18.92 10.69
N GLY A 419 17.29 -17.89 11.19
CA GLY A 419 17.74 -17.82 12.58
C GLY A 419 18.95 -16.91 12.71
N TRP A 420 19.84 -17.23 13.63
CA TRP A 420 21.06 -16.46 13.86
C TRP A 420 22.24 -17.32 14.32
N ASN A 421 23.45 -16.79 14.19
CA ASN A 421 24.71 -17.39 14.65
C ASN A 421 25.31 -16.59 15.82
N ASP A 422 25.88 -17.32 16.80
CA ASP A 422 26.62 -16.76 17.96
C ASP A 422 27.73 -15.83 17.54
#